data_AF-A0AAV5SBM8-F1
#
_entry.id   AF-A0AAV5SBM8-F1
#
_cell.length_a   1.000
_cell.length_b   1.000
_cell.length_c   1.000
_cell.angle_alpha   90.00
_cell.angle_beta   90.00
_cell.angle_gamma   90.00
#
_symmetry.space_group_name_H-M   'P 1'
#
loop_
_entity.id
_entity.type
_entity.pdbx_description
1 polymer ?
#
loop_
_entity_poly.entity_id
_entity_poly.type
_entity_poly.pdbx_seq_one_letter_code
_entity_poly.pdbx_strand_id
1 'polypeptide(L)'
;VFGLDAWFHNFTQFTPQALNPEVLAEVPAPYKEIAIYGTFKSVEAASIMGGLIVHPIYRWYLTKRLRPEETTPNSHKIIRSTCRKMQGRLLLASFVVGPSVALLWSTTLSQSELANHCYSLRRRREELTIDRCTVAGGLIGWYWKRFQGAVDGINVGITYALFNNKVLAKYTSPMMKDKIADGDQYANVEEAMKHKSRLDKFLAKKDGQNV
;
A
#
# COMPACT_ATOMS: atom_id res chain seq x y z
N VAL A 1 -10.88 14.25 -14.35
CA VAL A 1 -10.91 13.17 -13.33
C VAL A 1 -9.46 12.85 -12.98
N PHE A 2 -9.12 12.58 -11.71
CA PHE A 2 -7.75 12.70 -11.18
C PHE A 2 -6.68 11.73 -11.73
N GLY A 3 -7.06 10.81 -12.63
CA GLY A 3 -6.17 9.83 -13.26
C GLY A 3 -5.81 8.67 -12.33
N LEU A 4 -6.68 8.37 -11.36
CA LEU A 4 -6.45 7.32 -10.36
C LEU A 4 -7.60 6.30 -10.30
N ASP A 5 -8.58 6.41 -11.19
CA ASP A 5 -9.80 5.59 -11.14
C ASP A 5 -9.48 4.12 -11.36
N ALA A 6 -8.67 3.80 -12.38
CA ALA A 6 -8.20 2.45 -12.65
C ALA A 6 -7.41 1.86 -11.48
N TRP A 7 -6.49 2.65 -10.90
CA TRP A 7 -5.74 2.27 -9.70
C TRP A 7 -6.69 2.00 -8.52
N PHE A 8 -7.65 2.89 -8.27
CA PHE A 8 -8.58 2.79 -7.14
C PHE A 8 -9.52 1.59 -7.27
N HIS A 9 -10.02 1.30 -8.47
CA HIS A 9 -10.82 0.10 -8.73
C HIS A 9 -9.99 -1.17 -8.50
N ASN A 10 -8.73 -1.20 -8.95
CA ASN A 10 -7.82 -2.31 -8.68
C ASN A 10 -7.53 -2.45 -7.18
N PHE A 11 -7.32 -1.34 -6.48
CA PHE A 11 -7.01 -1.33 -5.05
C PHE A 11 -8.20 -1.72 -4.18
N THR A 12 -9.40 -1.18 -4.41
CA THR A 12 -10.57 -1.42 -3.55
C THR A 12 -11.37 -2.67 -3.91
N GLN A 13 -11.37 -3.04 -5.20
CA GLN A 13 -12.20 -4.11 -5.75
C GLN A 13 -13.70 -3.95 -5.43
N PHE A 14 -14.19 -2.74 -5.16
CA PHE A 14 -15.62 -2.50 -4.92
C PHE A 14 -16.48 -2.68 -6.17
N THR A 15 -15.92 -2.42 -7.35
CA THR A 15 -16.60 -2.63 -8.64
C THR A 15 -15.77 -3.58 -9.51
N PRO A 16 -15.75 -4.89 -9.21
CA PRO A 16 -14.94 -5.85 -9.96
C PRO A 16 -15.29 -5.90 -11.45
N GLN A 17 -16.53 -5.58 -11.82
CA GLN A 17 -17.01 -5.58 -13.21
C GLN A 17 -16.31 -4.54 -14.09
N ALA A 18 -15.75 -3.48 -13.50
CA ALA A 18 -15.03 -2.43 -14.21
C ALA A 18 -13.55 -2.78 -14.46
N LEU A 19 -13.04 -3.88 -13.89
CA LEU A 19 -11.65 -4.33 -14.08
C LEU A 19 -11.55 -5.25 -15.29
N ASN A 20 -10.85 -4.78 -16.32
CA ASN A 20 -10.41 -5.58 -17.46
C ASN A 20 -8.88 -5.39 -17.66
N PRO A 21 -8.21 -6.24 -18.48
CA PRO A 21 -6.76 -6.16 -18.68
C PRO A 21 -6.27 -4.80 -19.17
N GLU A 22 -7.08 -4.11 -19.97
CA GLU A 22 -6.76 -2.81 -20.56
C GLU A 22 -6.77 -1.69 -19.51
N VAL A 23 -7.80 -1.65 -18.67
CA VAL A 23 -7.91 -0.74 -17.52
C VAL A 23 -6.79 -1.00 -16.51
N LEU A 24 -6.45 -2.27 -16.27
CA LEU A 24 -5.32 -2.61 -15.39
C LEU A 24 -4.00 -2.02 -15.91
N ALA A 25 -3.77 -2.05 -17.23
CA ALA A 25 -2.59 -1.51 -17.90
C ALA A 25 -2.63 0.02 -18.12
N GLU A 26 -3.78 0.66 -17.93
CA GLU A 26 -3.92 2.10 -18.09
C GLU A 26 -3.38 2.85 -16.86
N VAL A 27 -2.19 3.43 -17.00
CA VAL A 27 -1.48 4.19 -15.97
C VAL A 27 -1.39 5.68 -16.39
N PRO A 28 -2.46 6.47 -16.24
CA PRO A 28 -2.49 7.84 -16.75
C PRO A 28 -1.71 8.82 -15.86
N ALA A 29 -1.47 8.50 -14.58
CA ALA A 29 -0.77 9.37 -13.63
C ALA A 29 0.32 8.60 -12.82
N PRO A 30 1.39 8.12 -13.48
CA PRO A 30 2.40 7.24 -12.86
C PRO A 30 3.09 7.88 -11.64
N TYR A 31 3.37 9.19 -11.68
CA TYR A 31 3.97 9.91 -10.53
C TYR A 31 3.05 9.95 -9.29
N LYS A 32 1.74 9.99 -9.47
CA LYS A 32 0.80 9.96 -8.34
C LYS A 32 0.72 8.56 -7.77
N GLU A 33 0.66 7.54 -8.63
CA GLU A 33 0.61 6.15 -8.21
C GLU A 33 1.87 5.73 -7.45
N ILE A 34 3.06 6.13 -7.92
CA ILE A 34 4.31 5.82 -7.21
C ILE A 34 4.40 6.52 -5.86
N ALA A 35 3.88 7.75 -5.74
CA ALA A 35 3.80 8.45 -4.46
C ALA A 35 2.85 7.75 -3.47
N ILE A 36 1.70 7.26 -3.96
CA ILE A 36 0.74 6.47 -3.17
C ILE A 36 1.41 5.17 -2.71
N TYR A 37 2.06 4.45 -3.61
CA TYR A 37 2.80 3.24 -3.27
C TYR A 37 3.90 3.51 -2.22
N GLY A 38 4.68 4.58 -2.42
CA GLY A 38 5.70 5.01 -1.48
C GLY A 38 5.14 5.33 -0.09
N THR A 39 3.92 5.87 -0.03
CA THR A 39 3.19 6.11 1.22
C THR A 39 2.82 4.80 1.91
N PHE A 40 2.29 3.81 1.19
CA PHE A 40 1.96 2.52 1.80
C PHE A 40 3.19 1.82 2.35
N LYS A 41 4.25 1.70 1.55
CA LYS A 41 5.47 1.01 1.97
C LYS A 41 6.18 1.72 3.11
N SER A 42 6.16 3.06 3.14
CA SER A 42 6.73 3.82 4.26
C SER A 42 5.92 3.65 5.54
N VAL A 43 4.59 3.65 5.46
CA VAL A 43 3.68 3.44 6.60
C VAL A 43 3.88 2.04 7.20
N GLU A 44 3.95 1.02 6.35
CA GLU A 44 4.22 -0.36 6.75
C GLU A 44 5.57 -0.48 7.44
N ALA A 45 6.63 0.03 6.80
CA ALA A 45 7.98 -0.01 7.35
C ALA A 45 8.08 0.78 8.66
N ALA A 46 7.53 1.99 8.72
CA ALA A 46 7.54 2.83 9.93
C ALA A 46 6.75 2.19 11.07
N SER A 47 5.64 1.50 10.78
CA SER A 47 4.86 0.77 11.78
C SER A 47 5.67 -0.40 12.37
N ILE A 48 6.34 -1.18 11.53
CA ILE A 48 7.18 -2.31 11.95
C ILE A 48 8.40 -1.78 12.73
N MET A 49 9.13 -0.80 12.20
CA MET A 49 10.30 -0.21 12.86
C MET A 49 9.91 0.45 14.19
N GLY A 50 8.82 1.21 14.21
CA GLY A 50 8.28 1.82 15.42
C GLY A 50 7.90 0.77 16.47
N GLY A 51 7.18 -0.26 16.04
CA GLY A 51 6.68 -1.38 16.85
C GLY A 51 7.79 -2.23 17.46
N LEU A 52 8.61 -2.82 16.59
CA LEU A 52 9.51 -3.91 16.92
C LEU A 52 10.93 -3.46 17.27
N ILE A 53 11.34 -2.26 16.83
CA ILE A 53 12.73 -1.81 17.01
C ILE A 53 12.78 -0.61 17.95
N VAL A 54 12.14 0.50 17.57
CA VAL A 54 12.25 1.77 18.30
C VAL A 54 11.63 1.65 19.69
N HIS A 55 10.45 1.05 19.82
CA HIS A 55 9.79 0.92 21.12
C HIS A 55 10.58 0.11 22.15
N PRO A 56 11.04 -1.13 21.88
CA PRO A 56 11.83 -1.87 22.87
C PRO A 56 13.16 -1.20 23.19
N ILE A 57 13.90 -0.70 22.18
CA ILE A 57 15.19 -0.02 22.40
C ILE A 57 15.00 1.24 23.24
N TYR A 58 14.03 2.08 22.89
CA TYR A 58 13.78 3.34 23.59
C TYR A 58 13.23 3.09 25.00
N ARG A 59 12.40 2.06 25.18
CA ARG A 59 11.93 1.65 26.51
C ARG A 59 13.08 1.18 27.39
N TRP A 60 13.99 0.37 26.85
CA TRP A 60 15.18 -0.08 27.58
C TRP A 60 16.06 1.10 27.98
N TYR A 61 16.34 2.01 27.04
CA TYR A 61 17.11 3.23 27.27
C TYR A 61 16.49 4.10 28.38
N LEU A 62 15.19 4.38 28.32
CA LEU A 62 14.51 5.18 29.33
C LEU A 62 14.48 4.50 30.69
N THR A 63 14.32 3.17 30.72
CA THR A 63 14.31 2.41 31.98
C THR A 63 15.69 2.41 32.64
N LYS A 64 16.78 2.35 31.85
CA LYS A 64 18.16 2.42 32.36
C LYS A 64 18.52 3.79 32.94
N ARG A 65 17.83 4.86 32.55
CA ARG A 65 18.04 6.22 33.05
C ARG A 65 17.24 6.55 34.31
N LEU A 66 16.34 5.67 34.76
CA LEU A 66 15.60 5.89 36.00
C LEU A 66 16.54 5.74 37.20
N ARG A 67 16.67 6.82 37.98
CA ARG A 67 17.29 6.76 39.30
C ARG A 67 16.32 6.09 40.29
N PRO A 68 16.78 5.22 41.20
CA PRO A 68 15.91 4.59 42.20
C PRO A 68 15.12 5.61 43.03
N GLU A 69 15.77 6.73 43.35
CA GLU A 69 15.22 7.86 44.12
C GLU A 69 14.06 8.58 43.43
N GLU A 70 14.02 8.56 42.10
CA GLU A 70 12.99 9.23 41.27
C GLU A 70 11.93 8.25 40.76
N THR A 71 12.04 6.97 41.14
CA THR A 71 11.15 5.93 40.65
C THR A 71 9.84 5.99 41.42
N THR A 72 8.78 6.39 40.73
CA THR A 72 7.41 6.33 41.22
C THR A 72 6.72 5.07 40.69
N PRO A 73 5.62 4.61 41.32
CA PRO A 73 4.79 3.53 40.78
C PRO A 73 4.32 3.77 39.33
N ASN A 74 4.26 5.03 38.90
CA ASN A 74 3.82 5.43 37.57
C ASN A 74 4.95 5.55 36.53
N SER A 75 6.22 5.48 36.91
CA SER A 75 7.35 5.72 36.00
C SER A 75 7.32 4.80 34.77
N HIS A 76 7.00 3.51 34.94
CA HIS A 76 6.87 2.58 33.81
C HIS A 76 5.69 2.88 32.88
N LYS A 77 4.58 3.41 33.43
CA LYS A 77 3.41 3.82 32.64
C LYS A 77 3.76 5.05 31.79
N ILE A 78 4.50 5.99 32.37
CA ILE A 78 5.00 7.19 31.66
C ILE A 78 5.95 6.78 30.53
N ILE A 79 6.94 5.93 30.82
CA ILE A 79 7.89 5.43 29.80
C ILE A 79 7.14 4.78 28.63
N ARG A 80 6.20 3.86 28.93
CA ARG A 80 5.40 3.21 27.88
C ARG A 80 4.62 4.22 27.04
N SER A 81 3.98 5.19 27.67
CA SER A 81 3.23 6.25 26.98
C SER A 81 4.15 7.08 26.06
N THR A 82 5.35 7.42 26.54
CA THR A 82 6.35 8.16 25.77
C THR A 82 6.86 7.35 24.57
N CYS A 83 7.17 6.06 24.74
CA CYS A 83 7.56 5.20 23.63
C CYS A 83 6.45 5.09 22.57
N ARG A 84 5.19 4.96 23.00
CA ARG A 84 4.03 4.92 22.08
C ARG A 84 3.80 6.24 21.34
N LYS A 85 4.03 7.39 21.99
CA LYS A 85 4.01 8.69 21.30
C LYS A 85 5.08 8.76 20.21
N MET A 86 6.27 8.21 20.46
CA MET A 86 7.36 8.15 19.47
C MET A 86 6.96 7.30 18.25
N GLN A 87 6.34 6.14 18.47
CA GLN A 87 5.81 5.31 17.39
C GLN A 87 4.82 6.07 16.50
N GLY A 88 3.85 6.76 17.11
CA GLY A 88 2.87 7.55 16.36
C GLY A 88 3.51 8.69 15.56
N ARG A 89 4.59 9.30 16.08
CA ARG A 89 5.36 10.33 15.34
C ARG A 89 6.11 9.77 14.15
N LEU A 90 6.70 8.58 14.28
CA LEU A 90 7.35 7.90 13.16
C LEU A 90 6.34 7.53 12.07
N LEU A 91 5.17 7.04 12.46
CA LEU A 91 4.06 6.80 11.53
C LEU A 91 3.66 8.09 10.81
N LEU A 92 3.50 9.22 11.53
CA LEU A 92 3.18 10.50 10.90
C LEU A 92 4.26 10.98 9.92
N ALA A 93 5.53 10.84 10.29
CA ALA A 93 6.65 11.21 9.41
C ALA A 93 6.65 10.40 8.11
N SER A 94 6.19 9.15 8.15
CA SER A 94 6.16 8.27 6.96
C SER A 94 5.26 8.78 5.84
N PHE A 95 4.19 9.53 6.15
CA PHE A 95 3.28 10.13 5.16
C PHE A 95 3.93 11.24 4.34
N VAL A 96 5.05 11.81 4.82
CA VAL A 96 5.82 12.80 4.08
C VAL A 96 7.05 12.14 3.45
N VAL A 97 7.83 11.43 4.26
CA VAL A 97 9.10 10.82 3.81
C VAL A 97 8.87 9.78 2.71
N GLY A 98 7.85 8.93 2.84
CA GLY A 98 7.54 7.88 1.85
C GLY A 98 7.29 8.41 0.44
N PRO A 99 6.25 9.23 0.24
CA PRO A 99 5.96 9.78 -1.09
C PRO A 99 7.10 10.66 -1.60
N SER A 100 7.80 11.43 -0.74
CA SER A 100 8.93 12.26 -1.17
C SER A 100 10.10 11.42 -1.70
N VAL A 101 10.47 10.33 -1.01
CA VAL A 101 11.53 9.43 -1.47
C VAL A 101 11.12 8.71 -2.75
N ALA A 102 9.87 8.26 -2.85
CA ALA A 102 9.35 7.61 -4.05
C ALA A 102 9.34 8.56 -5.27
N LEU A 103 8.94 9.82 -5.07
CA LEU A 103 8.98 10.85 -6.10
C LEU A 103 10.41 11.20 -6.49
N LEU A 104 11.33 11.33 -5.52
CA LEU A 104 12.74 11.57 -5.81
C LEU A 104 13.36 10.41 -6.61
N TRP A 105 13.03 9.17 -6.27
CA TRP A 105 13.47 8.01 -7.05
C TRP A 105 12.88 8.02 -8.47
N SER A 106 11.62 8.45 -8.62
CA SER A 106 10.97 8.50 -9.93
C SER A 106 11.61 9.48 -10.92
N THR A 107 12.38 10.48 -10.47
CA THR A 107 13.11 11.40 -11.37
C THR A 107 14.28 10.73 -12.08
N THR A 108 14.68 9.53 -11.64
CA THR A 108 15.75 8.74 -12.28
C THR A 108 15.25 7.86 -13.43
N LEU A 109 13.93 7.78 -13.63
CA LEU A 109 13.29 6.93 -14.62
C LEU A 109 12.62 7.74 -15.72
N SER A 110 12.56 7.16 -16.92
CA SER A 110 11.69 7.68 -17.98
C SER A 110 10.21 7.44 -17.62
N GLN A 111 9.32 8.21 -18.26
CA GLN A 111 7.88 8.10 -18.02
C GLN A 111 7.32 6.70 -18.38
N SER A 112 7.83 6.06 -19.44
CA SER A 112 7.42 4.71 -19.84
C SER A 112 7.89 3.66 -18.84
N GLU A 113 9.13 3.77 -18.35
CA GLU A 113 9.65 2.89 -17.30
C GLU A 113 8.85 3.02 -16.00
N LEU A 114 8.51 4.26 -15.60
CA LEU A 114 7.70 4.50 -14.42
C LEU A 114 6.28 3.95 -14.57
N ALA A 115 5.67 4.09 -15.75
CA ALA A 115 4.35 3.53 -16.04
C ALA A 115 4.37 2.00 -15.98
N ASN A 116 5.38 1.36 -16.59
CA ASN A 116 5.58 -0.09 -16.51
C ASN A 116 5.84 -0.56 -15.08
N HIS A 117 6.59 0.22 -14.29
CA HIS A 117 6.79 -0.08 -12.89
C HIS A 117 5.47 -0.03 -12.11
N CYS A 118 4.67 1.02 -12.26
CA CYS A 118 3.35 1.13 -11.63
C CYS A 118 2.42 0.00 -12.07
N TYR A 119 2.42 -0.38 -13.35
CA TYR A 119 1.68 -1.53 -13.85
C TYR A 119 2.13 -2.83 -13.17
N SER A 120 3.44 -3.04 -13.01
CA SER A 120 3.96 -4.20 -12.29
C SER A 120 3.48 -4.24 -10.85
N LEU A 121 3.40 -3.09 -10.16
CA LEU A 121 2.91 -2.99 -8.79
C LEU A 121 1.41 -3.35 -8.69
N ARG A 122 0.59 -2.90 -9.65
CA ARG A 122 -0.84 -3.26 -9.72
C ARG A 122 -1.08 -4.76 -9.86
N ARG A 123 -0.12 -5.51 -10.41
CA ARG A 123 -0.19 -6.96 -10.59
C ARG A 123 0.24 -7.73 -9.35
N ARG A 124 0.91 -7.10 -8.37
CA ARG A 124 1.40 -7.77 -7.16
C ARG A 124 0.29 -7.93 -6.14
N ARG A 125 -0.47 -9.02 -6.30
CA ARG A 125 -1.65 -9.36 -5.49
C ARG A 125 -1.36 -9.45 -3.99
N GLU A 126 -0.23 -10.07 -3.65
CA GLU A 126 0.17 -10.23 -2.25
C GLU A 126 0.44 -8.89 -1.58
N GLU A 127 1.14 -7.98 -2.27
CA GLU A 127 1.43 -6.64 -1.77
C GLU A 127 0.14 -5.80 -1.65
N LEU A 128 -0.76 -5.85 -2.63
CA LEU A 128 -2.06 -5.18 -2.55
C LEU A 128 -2.90 -5.67 -1.37
N THR A 129 -2.85 -6.97 -1.07
CA THR A 129 -3.55 -7.53 0.10
C THR A 129 -2.98 -6.96 1.40
N ILE A 130 -1.65 -6.84 1.49
CA ILE A 130 -0.99 -6.20 2.62
C ILE A 130 -1.41 -4.74 2.72
N ASP A 131 -1.34 -3.96 1.64
CA ASP A 131 -1.70 -2.54 1.63
C ASP A 131 -3.15 -2.31 2.09
N ARG A 132 -4.09 -3.14 1.61
CA ARG A 132 -5.51 -3.10 2.02
C ARG A 132 -5.68 -3.41 3.51
N CYS A 133 -5.00 -4.45 4.01
CA CYS A 133 -5.03 -4.80 5.42
C CYS A 133 -4.35 -3.73 6.29
N THR A 134 -3.29 -3.09 5.80
CA THR A 134 -2.64 -1.93 6.42
C THR A 134 -3.62 -0.77 6.57
N VAL A 135 -4.38 -0.43 5.52
CA VAL A 135 -5.42 0.62 5.60
C VAL A 135 -6.51 0.22 6.59
N ALA A 136 -7.10 -0.96 6.44
CA ALA A 136 -8.20 -1.40 7.29
C ALA A 136 -7.78 -1.48 8.76
N GLY A 137 -6.66 -2.15 9.04
CA GLY A 137 -6.09 -2.27 10.37
C GLY A 137 -5.69 -0.91 10.96
N GLY A 138 -5.07 -0.05 10.16
CA GLY A 138 -4.68 1.30 10.56
C GLY A 138 -5.88 2.17 10.93
N LEU A 139 -6.97 2.14 10.15
CA LEU A 139 -8.19 2.90 10.44
C LEU A 139 -8.93 2.37 11.68
N ILE A 140 -9.08 1.05 11.80
CA ILE A 140 -9.69 0.41 13.00
C ILE A 140 -8.87 0.76 14.24
N GLY A 141 -7.56 0.62 14.15
CA GLY A 141 -6.63 0.97 15.21
C GLY A 141 -6.70 2.46 15.58
N TRP A 142 -6.74 3.34 14.59
CA TRP A 142 -6.87 4.77 14.78
C TRP A 142 -8.19 5.15 15.47
N TYR A 143 -9.29 4.53 15.08
CA TYR A 143 -10.58 4.71 15.73
C TYR A 143 -10.51 4.38 17.22
N TRP A 144 -9.84 3.29 17.60
CA TRP A 144 -9.76 2.85 18.99
C TRP A 144 -8.80 3.67 19.86
N LYS A 145 -7.55 3.89 19.42
CA LYS A 145 -6.49 4.53 20.24
C LYS A 145 -5.67 5.58 19.48
N ARG A 146 -6.27 6.22 18.47
CA ARG A 146 -5.60 7.21 17.60
C ARG A 146 -4.30 6.62 17.02
N PHE A 147 -3.28 7.43 16.80
CA PHE A 147 -2.02 6.98 16.17
C PHE A 147 -1.32 5.81 16.86
N GLN A 148 -1.49 5.63 18.17
CA GLN A 148 -0.95 4.45 18.85
C GLN A 148 -1.68 3.18 18.42
N GLY A 149 -3.01 3.23 18.39
CA GLY A 149 -3.80 2.13 17.90
C GLY A 149 -3.61 1.89 16.41
N ALA A 150 -3.37 2.93 15.61
CA ALA A 150 -3.09 2.80 14.19
C ALA A 150 -1.85 1.92 13.93
N VAL A 151 -0.75 2.13 14.66
CA VAL A 151 0.46 1.30 14.56
C VAL A 151 0.16 -0.16 14.94
N ASP A 152 -0.52 -0.39 16.06
CA ASP A 152 -0.89 -1.74 16.49
C ASP A 152 -1.78 -2.42 15.43
N GLY A 153 -2.77 -1.69 14.91
CA GLY A 153 -3.70 -2.16 13.90
C GLY A 153 -3.05 -2.46 12.55
N ILE A 154 -2.11 -1.62 12.10
CA ILE A 154 -1.29 -1.89 10.90
C ILE A 154 -0.49 -3.17 11.09
N ASN A 155 0.20 -3.32 12.22
CA ASN A 155 1.02 -4.52 12.47
C ASN A 155 0.17 -5.80 12.51
N VAL A 156 -1.01 -5.75 13.11
CA VAL A 156 -1.98 -6.86 13.08
C VAL A 156 -2.47 -7.11 11.64
N GLY A 157 -2.79 -6.06 10.89
CA GLY A 157 -3.21 -6.15 9.50
C GLY A 157 -2.15 -6.79 8.60
N ILE A 158 -0.89 -6.36 8.70
CA ILE A 158 0.24 -6.96 7.98
C ILE A 158 0.40 -8.44 8.37
N THR A 159 0.36 -8.75 9.66
CA THR A 159 0.49 -10.13 10.14
C THR A 159 -0.62 -11.02 9.57
N TYR A 160 -1.85 -10.54 9.59
CA TYR A 160 -2.99 -11.23 9.00
C TYR A 160 -2.83 -11.40 7.49
N ALA A 161 -2.42 -10.36 6.76
CA ALA A 161 -2.21 -10.43 5.31
C ALA A 161 -1.14 -11.46 4.94
N LEU A 162 -0.02 -11.49 5.66
CA LEU A 162 1.04 -12.49 5.47
C LEU A 162 0.54 -13.91 5.75
N PHE A 163 -0.22 -14.09 6.83
CA PHE A 163 -0.82 -15.39 7.15
C PHE A 163 -1.85 -15.82 6.09
N ASN A 164 -2.67 -14.88 5.62
CA ASN A 164 -3.64 -15.13 4.57
C ASN A 164 -2.96 -15.55 3.27
N ASN A 165 -1.97 -14.80 2.82
CA ASN A 165 -1.25 -15.07 1.57
C ASN A 165 -0.50 -16.41 1.60
N LYS A 166 0.13 -16.77 2.73
CA LYS A 166 0.98 -17.98 2.81
C LYS A 166 0.20 -19.25 3.19
N VAL A 167 -0.85 -19.12 4.00
CA VAL A 167 -1.53 -20.24 4.63
C VAL A 167 -2.98 -20.33 4.13
N LEU A 168 -3.82 -19.33 4.41
CA LEU A 168 -5.26 -19.44 4.14
C LEU A 168 -5.59 -19.48 2.65
N ALA A 169 -4.84 -18.80 1.79
CA ALA A 169 -5.05 -18.80 0.35
C ALA A 169 -4.94 -20.21 -0.29
N LYS A 170 -4.25 -21.15 0.39
CA LYS A 170 -4.15 -22.55 -0.06
C LYS A 170 -5.39 -23.40 0.28
N TYR A 171 -6.13 -23.01 1.32
CA TYR A 171 -7.22 -23.82 1.89
C TYR A 171 -8.59 -23.15 1.81
N THR A 172 -8.63 -21.85 1.53
CA THR A 172 -9.85 -21.06 1.47
C THR A 172 -9.94 -20.35 0.12
N SER A 173 -11.17 -20.14 -0.36
CA SER A 173 -11.37 -19.20 -1.46
C SER A 173 -11.03 -17.80 -0.96
N PRO A 174 -10.14 -17.05 -1.64
CA PRO A 174 -9.80 -15.71 -1.21
C PRO A 174 -11.06 -14.83 -1.21
N MET A 175 -11.23 -14.06 -0.14
CA MET A 175 -12.37 -13.15 0.05
C MET A 175 -12.45 -12.09 -1.05
N MET A 176 -11.29 -11.69 -1.56
CA MET A 176 -11.10 -10.82 -2.72
C MET A 176 -10.45 -11.64 -3.83
N LYS A 177 -11.26 -12.10 -4.79
CA LYS A 177 -10.76 -12.80 -5.99
C LYS A 177 -10.41 -11.78 -7.05
N ASP A 178 -9.16 -11.79 -7.50
CA ASP A 178 -8.77 -11.06 -8.70
C ASP A 178 -9.53 -11.62 -9.90
N LYS A 179 -10.17 -10.72 -10.64
CA LYS A 179 -10.95 -11.08 -11.83
C LYS A 179 -10.10 -11.33 -13.07
N ILE A 180 -8.86 -10.82 -13.08
CA ILE A 180 -7.96 -10.92 -14.24
C ILE A 180 -6.95 -12.04 -13.95
N ALA A 181 -7.05 -13.16 -14.68
CA ALA A 181 -6.08 -14.24 -14.56
C ALA A 181 -4.70 -13.79 -15.07
N ASP A 182 -3.63 -14.42 -14.59
CA ASP A 182 -2.28 -14.01 -14.99
C ASP A 182 -2.02 -14.20 -16.50
N GLY A 183 -2.72 -15.14 -17.13
CA GLY A 183 -2.66 -15.35 -18.58
C GLY A 183 -3.39 -14.29 -19.41
N ASP A 184 -4.30 -13.53 -18.80
CA ASP A 184 -5.08 -12.48 -19.48
C ASP A 184 -4.43 -11.10 -19.35
N GLN A 185 -3.30 -11.00 -18.64
CA GLN A 185 -2.57 -9.74 -18.42
C GLN A 185 -1.59 -9.48 -19.56
N TYR A 186 -1.47 -8.22 -19.98
CA TYR A 186 -0.44 -7.80 -20.93
C TYR A 186 0.97 -7.89 -20.32
N ALA A 187 1.99 -8.06 -21.15
CA ALA A 187 3.36 -8.12 -20.67
C ALA A 187 3.83 -6.76 -20.14
N ASN A 188 3.45 -5.68 -20.83
CA ASN A 188 3.78 -4.29 -20.49
C ASN A 188 2.68 -3.32 -20.95
N VAL A 189 2.82 -2.06 -20.54
CA VAL A 189 1.87 -0.99 -20.86
C VAL A 189 1.84 -0.71 -22.36
N GLU A 190 2.97 -0.82 -23.06
CA GLU A 190 3.06 -0.57 -24.49
C GLU A 190 2.27 -1.60 -25.32
N GLU A 191 2.27 -2.86 -24.91
CA GLU A 191 1.49 -3.92 -25.55
C GLU A 191 -0.02 -3.66 -25.41
N ALA A 192 -0.46 -3.24 -24.21
CA ALA A 192 -1.85 -2.87 -23.98
C ALA A 192 -2.27 -1.68 -24.86
N MET A 193 -1.40 -0.65 -24.99
CA MET A 193 -1.66 0.49 -25.88
C MET A 193 -1.75 0.08 -27.35
N LYS A 194 -0.88 -0.83 -27.81
CA LYS A 194 -0.92 -1.36 -29.17
C LYS A 194 -2.21 -2.15 -29.42
N HIS A 195 -2.65 -2.97 -28.46
CA HIS A 195 -3.89 -3.72 -28.57
C HIS A 195 -5.10 -2.77 -28.68
N LYS A 196 -5.20 -1.80 -27.76
CA LYS A 196 -6.27 -0.79 -27.75
C LYS A 196 -6.33 -0.01 -29.08
N SER A 197 -5.19 0.46 -29.58
CA SER A 197 -5.13 1.15 -30.88
C SER A 197 -5.58 0.29 -32.07
N ARG A 198 -5.28 -1.02 -32.06
CA ARG A 198 -5.76 -1.94 -33.10
C ARG A 198 -7.27 -2.13 -33.01
N LEU A 199 -7.81 -2.26 -31.81
CA LEU A 199 -9.24 -2.39 -31.57
C LEU A 199 -10.00 -1.14 -32.03
N ASP A 200 -9.53 0.05 -31.65
CA ASP A 200 -10.14 1.32 -32.07
C ASP A 200 -10.15 1.48 -33.60
N LYS A 201 -9.05 1.13 -34.26
CA LYS A 201 -8.96 1.13 -35.73
C LYS A 201 -9.91 0.12 -36.38
N PHE A 202 -10.13 -1.03 -35.76
CA PHE A 202 -11.06 -2.04 -36.25
C PHE A 202 -12.52 -1.57 -36.11
N LEU A 203 -12.88 -0.99 -34.98
CA LEU A 203 -14.22 -0.44 -34.72
C LEU A 203 -14.54 0.70 -35.69
N ALA A 204 -13.62 1.65 -35.86
CA ALA A 204 -13.80 2.77 -36.80
C ALA A 204 -14.01 2.32 -38.25
N LYS A 205 -13.37 1.23 -38.69
CA LYS A 205 -13.59 0.65 -40.02
C LYS A 205 -14.97 0.01 -40.17
N LYS A 206 -15.48 -0.63 -39.11
CA LYS A 206 -16.79 -1.27 -39.12
C LYS A 206 -17.92 -0.24 -39.16
N ASP A 207 -17.77 0.86 -38.41
CA ASP A 207 -18.76 1.93 -38.40
C ASP A 207 -18.81 2.69 -39.73
N GLY A 208 -17.66 2.85 -40.40
CA GLY A 208 -17.59 3.43 -41.76
C GLY A 208 -18.12 2.53 -42.88
N GLN A 209 -18.37 1.23 -42.62
CA GLN A 209 -18.98 0.29 -43.58
C GLN A 209 -20.49 0.12 -43.38
N ASN A 210 -21.07 0.68 -42.31
CA ASN A 210 -22.50 0.65 -42.01
C ASN A 210 -23.25 1.91 -42.47
N VAL A 211 -22.66 2.68 -43.40
CA VAL A 211 -23.27 3.82 -44.11
C VAL A 211 -23.36 3.48 -45.58
#